data_AF-A0A7J2KDN0-F1
#
_entry.id   AF-A0A7J2KDN0-F1
#
_cell.length_a   1.000
_cell.length_b   1.000
_cell.length_c   1.000
_cell.angle_alpha   90.00
_cell.angle_beta   90.00
_cell.angle_gamma   90.00
#
_symmetry.space_group_name_H-M   'P 1'
#
loop_
_entity.id
_entity.type
_entity.pdbx_description
1 polymer ?
#
loop_
_entity_poly.entity_id
_entity_poly.type
_entity_poly.pdbx_seq_one_letter_code
_entity_poly.pdbx_strand_id
1 'polypeptide(L)'
;AEGVDIPADIVVMLGCPFYPPEVISRLAKIYSRMGFKDSWSLAATIPMLITTLQCIGRAKRNPKQKPKIILADERYNRYLNELSRYLEVK
;
A
#
# COMPACT_ATOMS: atom_id res chain seq x y z
N ALA A 1 13.10 1.33 -2.06
CA ALA A 1 12.98 0.82 -0.67
C ALA A 1 12.74 -0.69 -0.63
N GLU A 2 13.27 -1.44 -1.60
CA GLU A 2 13.10 -2.90 -1.67
C GLU A 2 14.43 -3.59 -1.39
N GLY A 3 14.36 -4.83 -0.91
CA GLY A 3 15.53 -5.72 -0.73
C GLY A 3 16.30 -5.55 0.59
N VAL A 4 16.11 -4.47 1.34
CA VAL A 4 16.76 -4.24 2.64
C VAL A 4 15.76 -4.45 3.77
N ASP A 5 16.10 -5.32 4.72
CA ASP A 5 15.33 -5.49 5.95
C ASP A 5 15.85 -4.52 7.00
N ILE A 6 14.95 -3.73 7.58
CA ILE A 6 15.28 -2.70 8.56
C ILE A 6 14.42 -2.99 9.79
N PRO A 7 14.92 -3.77 10.76
CA PRO A 7 14.24 -3.96 12.03
C PRO A 7 13.97 -2.59 12.66
N ALA A 8 12.71 -2.31 12.96
CA ALA A 8 12.30 -1.02 13.52
C ALA A 8 11.14 -1.23 14.49
N ASP A 9 11.12 -0.46 15.57
CA ASP A 9 10.00 -0.46 16.52
C ASP A 9 8.80 0.34 16.02
N ILE A 10 9.04 1.30 15.10
CA ILE A 10 8.03 2.18 14.52
C ILE A 10 8.25 2.27 13.01
N VAL A 11 7.16 2.18 12.24
CA VAL A 11 7.13 2.44 10.80
C VAL A 11 6.15 3.57 10.54
N VAL A 12 6.59 4.62 9.85
CA VAL A 12 5.73 5.73 9.46
C VAL A 12 5.66 5.80 7.95
N MET A 13 4.46 5.65 7.41
CA MET A 13 4.16 5.88 6.00
C MET A 13 3.78 7.35 5.82
N LEU A 14 4.66 8.13 5.21
CA LEU A 14 4.42 9.53 4.88
C LEU A 14 3.70 9.62 3.53
N GLY A 15 2.40 9.89 3.57
CA GLY A 15 1.55 9.88 2.38
C GLY A 15 1.14 8.47 1.94
N CYS A 16 0.31 8.40 0.90
CA CYS A 16 0.02 7.15 0.19
C CYS A 16 0.94 7.01 -1.04
N PRO A 17 1.61 5.85 -1.24
CA PRO A 17 2.54 5.64 -2.33
C PRO A 17 1.82 5.36 -3.66
N PHE A 18 1.03 6.32 -4.14
CA PHE A 18 0.43 6.28 -5.47
C PHE A 18 1.50 6.53 -6.54
N TYR A 19 1.31 5.91 -7.70
CA TYR A 19 2.05 6.31 -8.89
C TYR A 19 1.67 7.73 -9.33
N PRO A 20 2.54 8.39 -10.13
CA PRO A 20 2.18 9.65 -10.78
C PRO A 20 0.88 9.52 -11.60
N PRO A 21 0.03 10.58 -11.66
CA PRO A 21 -1.25 10.53 -12.37
C PRO A 21 -1.14 10.04 -13.82
N GLU A 22 -0.15 10.51 -14.58
CA GLU A 22 0.12 10.08 -15.95
C GLU A 22 0.31 8.55 -16.08
N VAL A 23 0.99 7.95 -15.10
CA VAL A 23 1.23 6.50 -15.05
C VAL A 23 -0.07 5.77 -14.76
N ILE A 24 -0.83 6.23 -13.78
CA ILE A 24 -2.13 5.65 -13.42
C ILE A 24 -3.08 5.70 -14.62
N SER A 25 -3.22 6.86 -15.28
CA SER A 25 -4.09 7.03 -16.44
C SER A 25 -3.69 6.11 -17.59
N ARG A 26 -2.38 5.96 -17.84
CA ARG A 26 -1.87 5.04 -18.88
C ARG A 26 -2.21 3.59 -18.55
N LEU A 27 -1.96 3.15 -17.32
CA LEU A 27 -2.24 1.78 -16.88
C LEU A 27 -3.74 1.49 -16.88
N ALA A 28 -4.56 2.39 -16.35
CA ALA A 28 -6.02 2.23 -16.34
C ALA A 28 -6.58 2.08 -17.77
N LYS A 29 -6.07 2.86 -18.74
CA LYS A 29 -6.45 2.73 -20.15
C LYS A 29 -6.08 1.36 -20.73
N ILE A 30 -4.92 0.83 -20.37
CA ILE A 30 -4.48 -0.51 -20.80
C ILE A 30 -5.39 -1.58 -20.18
N TYR A 31 -5.60 -1.56 -18.86
CA TYR A 31 -6.47 -2.52 -18.19
C TYR A 31 -7.92 -2.47 -18.70
N SER A 32 -8.45 -1.27 -18.96
CA SER A 32 -9.77 -1.11 -19.55
C SER A 32 -9.85 -1.75 -20.94
N ARG A 33 -8.85 -1.56 -21.80
CA ARG A 33 -8.77 -2.20 -23.13
C ARG A 33 -8.65 -3.72 -23.08
N MET A 34 -8.09 -4.26 -21.99
CA MET A 34 -8.04 -5.70 -21.74
C MET A 34 -9.37 -6.27 -21.21
N GLY A 35 -10.39 -5.42 -21.02
CA GLY A 35 -11.72 -5.85 -20.57
C GLY A 35 -11.91 -5.87 -19.05
N PHE A 36 -10.96 -5.35 -18.27
CA PHE A 36 -11.13 -5.25 -16.82
C PHE A 36 -12.13 -4.13 -16.45
N LYS A 37 -13.17 -4.50 -15.69
CA LYS A 37 -14.21 -3.56 -15.23
C LYS A 37 -13.67 -2.51 -14.24
N ASP A 38 -12.80 -2.93 -13.32
CA ASP A 38 -12.20 -2.05 -12.31
C ASP A 38 -10.74 -1.70 -12.65
N SER A 39 -10.57 -1.09 -13.82
CA SER A 39 -9.26 -0.73 -14.35
C SER A 39 -8.51 0.31 -13.51
N TRP A 40 -9.24 1.19 -12.80
CA TRP A 40 -8.64 2.19 -11.92
C TRP A 40 -8.04 1.57 -10.67
N SER A 41 -8.76 0.65 -10.01
CA SER A 41 -8.25 -0.03 -8.82
C SER A 41 -6.99 -0.83 -9.14
N LEU A 42 -6.96 -1.53 -10.29
CA LEU A 42 -5.78 -2.25 -10.77
C LEU A 42 -4.57 -1.33 -11.03
N ALA A 43 -4.82 -0.11 -11.50
CA ALA A 43 -3.75 0.85 -11.82
C ALA A 43 -3.24 1.66 -10.62
N ALA A 44 -4.10 1.93 -9.63
CA ALA A 44 -3.81 2.86 -8.54
C ALA A 44 -3.91 2.20 -7.15
N THR A 45 -5.11 1.73 -6.79
CA THR A 45 -5.43 1.29 -5.44
C THR A 45 -4.61 0.07 -5.04
N ILE A 46 -4.64 -0.98 -5.86
CA ILE A 46 -3.98 -2.25 -5.57
C ILE A 46 -2.46 -2.07 -5.46
N PRO A 47 -1.77 -1.41 -6.41
CA PRO A 47 -0.34 -1.12 -6.27
C PRO A 47 -0.01 -0.32 -5.01
N MET A 48 -0.77 0.73 -4.70
CA MET A 48 -0.55 1.55 -3.50
C MET A 48 -0.66 0.73 -2.21
N LEU A 49 -1.65 -0.15 -2.11
CA LEU A 49 -1.82 -1.04 -0.96
C LEU A 49 -0.70 -2.08 -0.86
N ILE A 50 -0.32 -2.71 -1.98
CA ILE A 50 0.79 -3.66 -2.02
C ILE A 50 2.07 -2.98 -1.55
N THR A 51 2.42 -1.81 -2.11
CA THR A 51 3.62 -1.08 -1.72
C THR A 51 3.59 -0.70 -0.24
N THR A 52 2.44 -0.26 0.28
CA THR A 52 2.26 0.04 1.71
C THR A 52 2.57 -1.18 2.58
N LEU A 53 1.98 -2.34 2.28
CA LEU A 53 2.20 -3.57 3.02
C LEU A 53 3.64 -4.07 2.90
N GLN A 54 4.26 -3.93 1.72
CA GLN A 54 5.65 -4.30 1.50
C GLN A 54 6.60 -3.44 2.33
N CYS A 55 6.38 -2.12 2.40
CA CYS A 55 7.15 -1.22 3.26
C CYS A 55 7.04 -1.59 4.74
N ILE A 56 5.83 -1.86 5.22
CA ILE A 56 5.59 -2.33 6.60
C ILE A 56 6.28 -3.67 6.85
N GLY A 57 6.21 -4.60 5.89
CA GLY A 57 6.81 -5.92 5.98
C GLY A 57 8.32 -5.91 6.17
N ARG A 58 9.02 -4.85 5.74
CA ARG A 58 10.48 -4.71 5.96
C ARG A 58 10.86 -4.54 7.44
N ALA A 59 9.95 -4.00 8.26
CA ALA A 59 10.17 -3.89 9.70
C ALA A 59 9.70 -5.13 10.47
N LYS A 60 8.73 -5.88 9.92
CA LYS A 60 8.10 -7.05 10.56
C LYS A 60 8.55 -8.36 9.90
N ARG A 61 9.81 -8.74 10.12
CA ARG A 61 10.40 -10.00 9.61
C ARG A 61 10.18 -11.21 10.52
N ASN A 62 9.98 -10.99 11.82
CA ASN A 62 9.69 -12.04 12.79
C ASN A 62 8.24 -11.91 13.29
N PRO A 63 7.45 -13.01 13.37
CA PRO A 63 6.11 -13.00 13.97
C PRO A 63 6.04 -12.39 15.38
N LYS A 64 7.14 -12.43 16.15
CA LYS A 64 7.24 -11.82 17.49
C LYS A 64 7.39 -10.29 17.46
N GLN A 65 7.85 -9.72 16.34
CA GLN A 65 7.98 -8.27 16.20
C GLN A 65 6.61 -7.65 15.94
N LYS A 66 6.28 -6.63 16.73
CA LYS A 66 5.03 -5.87 16.62
C LYS A 66 5.35 -4.39 16.49
N PRO A 67 5.93 -3.95 15.35
CA PRO A 67 6.21 -2.54 15.14
C PRO A 67 4.91 -1.73 15.19
N LYS A 68 4.98 -0.54 15.79
CA LYS A 68 3.89 0.43 15.70
C LYS A 68 3.87 1.01 14.28
N ILE A 69 2.75 0.88 13.59
CA ILE A 69 2.59 1.38 12.22
C ILE A 69 1.76 2.65 12.27
N ILE A 70 2.26 3.71 11.64
CA ILE A 70 1.57 4.98 11.51
C ILE A 70 1.37 5.26 10.03
N LEU A 71 0.11 5.29 9.60
CA LEU A 71 -0.30 5.67 8.25
C LEU A 71 -0.65 7.16 8.27
N ALA A 72 0.33 8.02 7.99
CA ALA A 72 0.20 9.47 8.16
C ALA A 72 -0.42 10.15 6.92
N ASP A 73 -1.58 9.67 6.49
CA ASP A 73 -2.36 10.25 5.39
C ASP A 73 -3.85 9.88 5.51
N GLU A 74 -4.74 10.87 5.44
CA GLU A 74 -6.19 10.66 5.57
C GLU A 74 -6.79 9.75 4.50
N ARG A 75 -6.14 9.64 3.32
CA ARG A 75 -6.62 8.83 2.21
C ARG A 75 -6.64 7.34 2.58
N TYR A 76 -5.83 6.90 3.54
CA TYR A 76 -5.88 5.54 4.07
C TYR A 76 -7.22 5.18 4.70
N ASN A 77 -8.01 6.15 5.17
CA ASN A 77 -9.35 5.90 5.72
C ASN A 77 -10.30 5.24 4.69
N ARG A 78 -10.08 5.47 3.40
CA ARG A 78 -10.87 4.86 2.31
C ARG A 78 -10.59 3.37 2.14
N TYR A 79 -9.49 2.87 2.71
CA TYR A 79 -8.97 1.52 2.49
C TYR A 79 -8.84 0.70 3.78
N LEU A 80 -9.53 1.12 4.85
CA LEU A 80 -9.49 0.44 6.15
C LEU A 80 -10.00 -1.00 6.07
N ASN A 81 -10.98 -1.27 5.20
CA ASN A 81 -11.54 -2.61 5.02
C ASN A 81 -10.51 -3.58 4.42
N GLU A 82 -9.68 -3.10 3.51
CA GLU A 82 -8.60 -3.86 2.89
C GLU A 82 -7.44 -4.05 3.86
N LEU A 83 -7.05 -2.98 4.56
CA LEU A 83 -5.92 -2.98 5.50
C LEU A 83 -6.19 -3.77 6.79
N SER A 84 -7.43 -3.77 7.29
CA SER A 84 -7.82 -4.50 8.50
C SER A 84 -7.65 -6.01 8.41
N ARG A 85 -7.52 -6.56 7.20
CA ARG A 85 -7.19 -7.98 6.96
C ARG A 85 -5.74 -8.31 7.34
N TYR A 86 -4.87 -7.31 7.35
CA TYR A 86 -3.43 -7.49 7.55
C TYR A 86 -2.92 -6.79 8.81
N LEU A 87 -3.60 -5.72 9.23
CA LEU A 87 -3.19 -4.83 10.31
C LEU A 87 -4.31 -4.70 11.34
N GLU A 88 -3.95 -4.61 12.62
CA GLU A 88 -4.87 -4.16 13.65
C GLU A 88 -5.01 -2.64 13.55
N VAL A 89 -6.01 -2.17 12.82
CA VAL A 89 -6.31 -0.74 12.67
C VAL A 89 -7.20 -0.30 13.83
N LYS A 90 -6.76 0.73 14.57
CA LYS A 90 -7.48 1.32 15.70
C LYS A 90 -7.67 2.81 15.48
#